data_AF-A0A960S534-F1
#
_entry.id   AF-A0A960S534-F1
#
_cell.length_a   1.000
_cell.length_b   1.000
_cell.length_c   1.000
_cell.angle_alpha   90.00
_cell.angle_beta   90.00
_cell.angle_gamma   90.00
#
_symmetry.space_group_name_H-M   'P 1'
#
loop_
_entity.id
_entity.type
_entity.pdbx_description
1 polymer ?
#
loop_
_entity_poly.entity_id
_entity_poly.type
_entity_poly.pdbx_seq_one_letter_code
_entity_poly.pdbx_strand_id
1 'polypeptide(L)'
;MNKPKHISARLTWHADGWNGKICEDPEANTYCTGQFSYPGEMYEKKHLQKIEAEKYAGCSCSKIKDDYVPPCCFSNNAFGKDTTVAQVNSPAWYKNKEIRQWKMPPYTVS
;
A
#
# COMPACT_ATOMS: atom_id res chain seq x y z
N MET A 1 -2.28 23.37 26.47
CA MET A 1 -2.96 22.61 25.39
C MET A 1 -3.02 21.14 25.82
N ASN A 2 -4.23 20.59 25.97
CA ASN A 2 -4.42 19.21 26.39
C ASN A 2 -4.13 18.30 25.17
N LYS A 3 -3.04 17.52 25.20
CA LYS A 3 -2.72 16.61 24.10
C LYS A 3 -3.73 15.45 24.07
N PRO A 4 -4.12 14.96 22.87
CA PRO A 4 -4.96 13.76 22.78
C PRO A 4 -4.25 12.59 23.49
N LYS A 5 -4.95 11.98 24.45
CA LYS A 5 -4.42 10.85 25.24
C LYS A 5 -4.54 9.51 24.54
N HIS A 6 -5.45 9.41 23.57
CA HIS A 6 -5.74 8.20 22.82
C HIS A 6 -6.01 8.53 21.36
N ILE A 7 -5.56 7.64 20.46
CA ILE A 7 -5.88 7.67 19.04
C ILE A 7 -6.40 6.29 18.65
N SER A 8 -7.46 6.27 17.84
CA SER A 8 -7.97 5.06 17.20
C SER A 8 -7.92 5.30 15.70
N ALA A 9 -7.27 4.40 14.97
CA ALA A 9 -7.18 4.43 13.51
C ALA A 9 -7.76 3.13 12.94
N ARG A 10 -8.34 3.21 11.74
CA ARG A 10 -8.79 2.04 10.98
C ARG A 10 -7.85 1.85 9.81
N LEU A 11 -7.35 0.63 9.63
CA LEU A 11 -6.47 0.24 8.53
C LEU A 11 -7.21 -0.73 7.62
N THR A 12 -6.89 -0.69 6.33
CA THR A 12 -7.24 -1.79 5.43
C THR A 12 -6.57 -3.07 5.86
N TRP A 13 -7.25 -4.20 5.68
CA TRP A 13 -6.72 -5.50 6.08
C TRP A 13 -5.46 -5.85 5.28
N HIS A 14 -4.47 -6.44 5.97
CA HIS A 14 -3.25 -6.98 5.37
C HIS A 14 -2.95 -8.33 6.02
N ALA A 15 -2.93 -9.40 5.23
CA ALA A 15 -2.83 -10.77 5.77
C ALA A 15 -1.57 -10.98 6.63
N ASP A 16 -0.45 -10.37 6.22
CA ASP A 16 0.84 -10.51 6.91
C ASP A 16 1.13 -9.40 7.94
N GLY A 17 0.08 -8.73 8.41
CA GLY A 17 0.15 -7.84 9.56
C GLY A 17 0.92 -6.54 9.33
N TRP A 18 0.74 -5.89 8.18
CA TRP A 18 1.32 -4.58 7.84
C TRP A 18 2.82 -4.44 8.12
N ASN A 19 3.58 -5.50 7.80
CA ASN A 19 5.00 -5.61 8.10
C ASN A 19 5.94 -4.94 7.07
N GLY A 20 5.40 -4.13 6.15
CA GLY A 20 6.13 -3.47 5.07
C GLY A 20 6.39 -4.36 3.85
N LYS A 21 5.82 -5.56 3.79
CA LYS A 21 5.92 -6.48 2.65
C LYS A 21 4.63 -6.57 1.87
N ILE A 22 4.72 -7.03 0.64
CA ILE A 22 3.58 -7.56 -0.11
C ILE A 22 3.10 -8.84 0.58
N CYS A 23 1.79 -9.13 0.50
CA CYS A 23 1.25 -10.34 1.10
C CYS A 23 1.94 -11.60 0.54
N GLU A 24 2.02 -12.68 1.33
CA GLU A 24 2.58 -13.98 0.90
C GLU A 24 1.69 -14.64 -0.18
N ASP A 25 0.37 -14.45 -0.08
CA ASP A 25 -0.60 -14.84 -1.12
C ASP A 25 -1.56 -13.67 -1.42
N PRO A 26 -1.17 -12.74 -2.31
CA PRO A 26 -2.00 -11.59 -2.67
C PRO A 26 -3.32 -11.99 -3.33
N GLU A 27 -3.37 -13.10 -4.07
CA GLU A 27 -4.56 -13.56 -4.79
C GLU A 27 -5.62 -14.14 -3.85
N ALA A 28 -5.22 -14.82 -2.78
CA ALA A 28 -6.14 -15.27 -1.74
C ALA A 28 -6.67 -14.14 -0.84
N ASN A 29 -6.00 -12.97 -0.83
CA ASN A 29 -6.41 -11.84 0.00
C ASN A 29 -7.38 -10.90 -0.75
N THR A 30 -8.69 -11.06 -0.51
CA THR A 30 -9.75 -10.21 -1.09
C THR A 30 -9.59 -8.72 -0.79
N TYR A 31 -8.88 -8.34 0.28
CA TYR A 31 -8.65 -6.94 0.65
C TYR A 31 -7.48 -6.29 -0.09
N CYS A 32 -6.68 -7.07 -0.83
CA CYS A 32 -5.65 -6.52 -1.71
C CYS A 32 -6.24 -5.87 -2.98
N THR A 33 -7.53 -6.02 -3.27
CA THR A 33 -8.14 -5.52 -4.53
C THR A 33 -9.52 -4.88 -4.40
N GLY A 34 -9.89 -4.15 -5.45
CA GLY A 34 -11.24 -3.63 -5.65
C GLY A 34 -11.67 -2.63 -4.59
N GLN A 35 -12.98 -2.60 -4.33
CA GLN A 35 -13.64 -1.71 -3.36
C GLN A 35 -13.19 -1.91 -1.91
N PHE A 36 -12.50 -3.01 -1.59
CA PHE A 36 -12.02 -3.32 -0.25
C PHE A 36 -10.59 -2.85 0.00
N SER A 37 -9.88 -2.48 -1.07
CA SER A 37 -8.55 -1.86 -1.01
C SER A 37 -8.66 -0.37 -0.67
N TYR A 38 -7.55 0.24 -0.25
CA TYR A 38 -7.48 1.68 0.01
C TYR A 38 -6.30 2.29 -0.74
N PRO A 39 -6.48 3.46 -1.38
CA PRO A 39 -7.74 4.20 -1.62
C PRO A 39 -8.70 3.43 -2.54
N GLY A 40 -10.01 3.41 -2.21
CA GLY A 40 -11.07 2.52 -2.76
C GLY A 40 -11.37 2.56 -4.27
N GLU A 41 -10.50 3.15 -5.09
CA GLU A 41 -10.59 3.22 -6.55
C GLU A 41 -9.22 3.05 -7.23
N MET A 42 -8.13 2.88 -6.47
CA MET A 42 -6.80 2.64 -7.06
C MET A 42 -6.70 1.26 -7.75
N TYR A 43 -7.68 0.36 -7.53
CA TYR A 43 -7.62 -1.06 -7.90
C TYR A 43 -8.83 -1.57 -8.66
N GLU A 44 -9.17 -0.94 -9.79
CA GLU A 44 -10.07 -1.56 -10.78
C GLU A 44 -9.49 -2.79 -11.48
N LYS A 45 -8.28 -3.26 -11.11
CA LYS A 45 -7.57 -4.20 -11.96
C LYS A 45 -6.94 -5.38 -11.20
N LYS A 46 -7.72 -6.46 -11.12
CA LYS A 46 -7.33 -7.82 -10.70
C LYS A 46 -5.96 -8.29 -11.26
N HIS A 47 -5.53 -7.77 -12.42
CA HIS A 47 -4.22 -8.04 -13.00
C HIS A 47 -3.01 -7.64 -12.12
N LEU A 48 -3.14 -6.66 -11.20
CA LEU A 48 -2.02 -6.24 -10.35
C LEU A 48 -1.79 -7.29 -9.25
N GLN A 49 -2.86 -7.89 -8.74
CA GLN A 49 -2.80 -8.97 -7.76
C GLN A 49 -2.04 -10.18 -8.32
N LYS A 50 -2.30 -10.51 -9.59
CA LYS A 50 -1.57 -11.56 -10.29
C LYS A 50 -0.10 -11.21 -10.49
N ILE A 51 0.22 -9.96 -10.83
CA ILE A 51 1.62 -9.48 -10.92
C ILE A 51 2.31 -9.56 -9.54
N GLU A 52 1.64 -9.13 -8.48
CA GLU A 52 2.15 -9.23 -7.11
C GLU A 52 2.38 -10.70 -6.72
N ALA A 53 1.43 -11.58 -6.98
CA ALA A 53 1.57 -13.00 -6.69
C ALA A 53 2.71 -13.66 -7.48
N GLU A 54 2.85 -13.33 -8.76
CA GLU A 54 3.88 -13.92 -9.63
C GLU A 54 5.29 -13.38 -9.36
N LYS A 55 5.44 -12.12 -8.93
CA LYS A 55 6.74 -11.44 -8.88
C LYS A 55 7.17 -10.94 -7.51
N TYR A 56 6.23 -10.60 -6.64
CA TYR A 56 6.51 -9.81 -5.44
C TYR A 56 5.92 -10.40 -4.15
N ALA A 57 5.27 -11.57 -4.19
CA ALA A 57 4.73 -12.25 -3.02
C ALA A 57 5.80 -12.37 -1.91
N GLY A 58 5.44 -11.93 -0.69
CA GLY A 58 6.35 -11.91 0.47
C GLY A 58 7.55 -10.95 0.37
N CYS A 59 7.69 -10.21 -0.73
CA CYS A 59 8.80 -9.30 -0.96
C CYS A 59 8.65 -8.03 -0.12
N SER A 60 9.77 -7.55 0.44
CA SER A 60 9.80 -6.26 1.13
C SER A 60 9.64 -5.11 0.15
N CYS A 61 8.71 -4.19 0.44
CA CYS A 61 8.47 -3.03 -0.42
C CYS A 61 9.71 -2.12 -0.51
N SER A 62 10.56 -2.12 0.52
CA SER A 62 11.84 -1.40 0.53
C SER A 62 12.88 -1.96 -0.47
N LYS A 63 12.69 -3.19 -0.97
CA LYS A 63 13.63 -3.91 -1.84
C LYS A 63 13.18 -4.01 -3.29
N ILE A 64 12.00 -3.49 -3.63
CA ILE A 64 11.49 -3.50 -5.00
C ILE A 64 12.32 -2.50 -5.82
N LYS A 65 12.98 -2.97 -6.88
CA LYS A 65 13.92 -2.17 -7.69
C LYS A 65 13.31 -1.66 -9.00
N ASP A 66 12.16 -2.18 -9.40
CA ASP A 66 11.61 -2.00 -10.75
C ASP A 66 10.65 -0.80 -10.85
N ASP A 67 10.82 0.21 -9.99
CA ASP A 67 9.90 1.36 -9.78
C ASP A 67 8.44 0.97 -9.47
N TYR A 68 8.17 -0.30 -9.16
CA TYR A 68 6.85 -0.78 -8.79
C TYR A 68 6.51 -0.34 -7.36
N VAL A 69 5.42 0.41 -7.22
CA VAL A 69 4.86 0.82 -5.92
C VAL A 69 3.53 0.11 -5.73
N PRO A 70 3.37 -0.68 -4.65
CA PRO A 70 2.20 -1.49 -4.49
C PRO A 70 0.95 -0.69 -4.10
N PRO A 71 -0.25 -1.24 -4.35
CA PRO A 71 -1.54 -0.75 -3.86
C PRO A 71 -1.53 -0.23 -2.45
N CYS A 72 -1.02 -1.09 -1.58
CA CYS A 72 -1.17 -1.02 -0.16
C CYS A 72 -0.12 -0.10 0.46
N CYS A 73 0.67 0.61 -0.36
CA CYS A 73 1.80 1.43 0.07
C CYS A 73 1.47 2.49 1.14
N PHE A 74 0.21 2.88 1.30
CA PHE A 74 -0.22 3.85 2.32
C PHE A 74 -0.45 3.23 3.70
N SER A 75 -0.74 1.93 3.79
CA SER A 75 -1.07 1.26 5.06
C SER A 75 -0.19 0.05 5.38
N ASN A 76 0.43 -0.58 4.39
CA ASN A 76 1.19 -1.83 4.56
C ASN A 76 2.44 -1.69 5.42
N ASN A 77 2.94 -0.47 5.66
CA ASN A 77 4.15 -0.21 6.44
C ASN A 77 3.87 0.19 7.89
N ALA A 78 2.64 0.02 8.40
CA ALA A 78 2.27 0.42 9.75
C ALA A 78 3.13 -0.24 10.85
N PHE A 79 3.59 -1.47 10.64
CA PHE A 79 4.51 -2.20 11.51
C PHE A 79 5.84 -2.56 10.83
N GLY A 80 6.07 -2.07 9.61
CA GLY A 80 7.31 -2.30 8.87
C GLY A 80 8.47 -1.48 9.43
N LYS A 81 9.68 -2.03 9.32
CA LYS A 81 10.90 -1.46 9.92
C LYS A 81 11.74 -0.64 8.95
N ASP A 82 11.40 -0.69 7.67
CA ASP A 82 12.14 -0.03 6.61
C ASP A 82 11.39 1.19 6.09
N THR A 83 12.13 2.10 5.45
CA THR A 83 11.53 3.17 4.65
C THR A 83 11.03 2.60 3.34
N THR A 84 9.79 2.92 2.97
CA THR A 84 9.16 2.51 1.72
C THR A 84 8.73 3.73 0.91
N VAL A 85 8.15 3.51 -0.27
CA VAL A 85 7.61 4.57 -1.12
C VAL A 85 6.11 4.36 -1.24
N ALA A 86 5.35 5.45 -1.10
CA ALA A 86 3.94 5.49 -1.46
C ALA A 86 3.72 6.39 -2.66
N GLN A 87 2.73 6.06 -3.48
CA GLN A 87 2.44 6.78 -4.72
C GLN A 87 0.95 6.93 -4.94
N VAL A 88 0.53 8.09 -5.45
CA VAL A 88 -0.79 8.29 -6.01
C VAL A 88 -0.68 8.86 -7.41
N ASN A 89 -1.53 8.34 -8.30
CA ASN A 89 -1.69 8.91 -9.63
C ASN A 89 -2.79 9.96 -9.58
N SER A 90 -2.64 11.03 -10.35
CA SER A 90 -3.71 11.99 -10.51
C SER A 90 -4.98 11.32 -11.07
N PRO A 91 -6.18 11.81 -10.72
CA PRO A 91 -7.43 11.33 -11.30
C PRO A 91 -7.40 11.40 -12.83
N ALA A 92 -8.13 10.50 -13.50
CA ALA A 92 -8.13 10.39 -14.96
C ALA A 92 -8.54 11.69 -15.68
N TRP A 93 -9.36 12.52 -15.04
CA TRP A 93 -9.81 13.82 -15.56
C TRP A 93 -8.77 14.94 -15.40
N TYR A 94 -7.69 14.73 -14.63
CA TYR A 94 -6.67 15.74 -14.38
C TYR A 94 -5.64 15.81 -15.50
N LYS A 95 -5.51 16.98 -16.13
CA LYS A 95 -4.74 17.18 -17.37
C LYS A 95 -3.24 16.90 -17.23
N ASN A 96 -2.63 17.28 -16.11
CA ASN A 96 -1.19 17.20 -15.94
C ASN A 96 -0.69 15.79 -15.62
N LYS A 97 -1.61 14.84 -15.34
CA LYS A 97 -1.31 13.42 -15.00
C LYS A 97 -0.14 13.28 -14.01
N GLU A 98 -0.10 14.14 -13.00
CA GLU A 98 0.98 14.18 -12.05
C GLU A 98 0.99 12.89 -11.21
N ILE A 99 2.19 12.40 -10.93
CA ILE A 99 2.42 11.31 -10.00
C ILE A 99 3.06 11.93 -8.77
N ARG A 100 2.40 11.77 -7.61
CA ARG A 100 3.01 12.17 -6.34
C ARG A 100 3.55 10.95 -5.62
N GLN A 101 4.77 11.08 -5.12
CA GLN A 101 5.45 10.08 -4.34
C GLN A 101 5.86 10.64 -2.99
N TRP A 102 5.80 9.78 -1.98
CA TRP A 102 6.24 10.08 -0.62
C TRP A 102 7.18 8.99 -0.14
N LYS A 103 8.25 9.39 0.55
CA LYS A 103 9.03 8.46 1.36
C LYS A 103 8.26 8.21 2.65
N MET A 104 7.88 6.97 2.87
CA MET A 104 7.17 6.51 4.04
C MET A 104 8.20 5.98 5.05
N PRO A 105 8.42 6.65 6.18
CA PRO A 105 9.33 6.15 7.21
C PRO A 105 8.85 4.79 7.77
N PRO A 106 9.71 4.09 8.52
CA PRO A 106 9.29 2.93 9.31
C PRO A 106 8.08 3.24 10.20
N TYR A 107 7.25 2.23 10.47
CA TYR A 107 6.11 2.31 11.38
C TYR A 107 5.10 3.42 11.03
N THR A 108 4.82 3.59 9.74
CA THR A 108 3.99 4.70 9.24
C THR A 108 2.72 4.20 8.58
N VAL A 109 1.62 4.89 8.86
CA VAL A 109 0.37 4.88 8.09
C VAL A 109 0.08 6.31 7.61
N SER A 110 -0.40 6.46 6.38
CA SER A 110 -0.78 7.73 5.75
C SER A 110 -2.30 7.86 5.60
#